data_AF-A0A6I9HHX2-F1
#
_entry.id   AF-A0A6I9HHX2-F1
#
_cell.length_a   1.000
_cell.length_b   1.000
_cell.length_c   1.000
_cell.angle_alpha   90.00
_cell.angle_beta   90.00
_cell.angle_gamma   90.00
#
_symmetry.space_group_name_H-M   'P 1'
#
loop_
_entity.id
_entity.type
_entity.pdbx_description
1 polymer ?
#
loop_
_entity_poly.entity_id
_entity_poly.type
_entity_poly.pdbx_seq_one_letter_code
_entity_poly.pdbx_strand_id
1 'polypeptide(L)'
;MGLRRSGKSSIQKVVFHKMSPNETLFLESTNKICREDVSNSSFVNFQIWDFPGQIDFFDPTFDYEMIFRGTGALIFVIDSQDDYMEALARLHLTVTRAYKVNPDINFEIFIHKVDGLSDDHKIETQRDIHQRANDDLADAGLEKIHLSFYLTSIYDHSIFEAFSKVVQKLIPQLPTLENLLNIFISNSGIEKAFLFDVVSKIYIATDSTPVDMQTYELCCDMIDVVIDISCIYGLKDDGTGTPYDKESMAIIKLNNTTVLYLKEVTKFLALVCFVREESFERKGLIDYNFHCFRKAIQEVFEVRMKVVRSRKHQSHLQKNKRPTPNGTPRMPL
;
A
#
# COMPACT_ATOMS: atom_id res chain seq x y z
N MET A 1 -11.92 -5.50 -4.30
CA MET A 1 -13.12 -6.25 -4.73
C MET A 1 -13.66 -7.06 -3.55
N GLY A 2 -14.89 -7.59 -3.61
CA GLY A 2 -15.49 -8.35 -2.50
C GLY A 2 -17.01 -8.21 -2.41
N LEU A 3 -17.67 -9.03 -1.60
CA LEU A 3 -19.14 -9.08 -1.45
C LEU A 3 -19.76 -7.75 -1.00
N ARG A 4 -21.06 -7.55 -1.23
CA ARG A 4 -21.77 -6.38 -0.70
C ARG A 4 -21.61 -6.33 0.83
N ARG A 5 -21.42 -5.12 1.39
CA ARG A 5 -21.22 -4.88 2.84
C ARG A 5 -19.95 -5.48 3.48
N SER A 6 -19.02 -6.02 2.69
CA SER A 6 -17.73 -6.53 3.20
C SER A 6 -16.75 -5.47 3.73
N GLY A 7 -17.08 -4.17 3.67
CA GLY A 7 -16.24 -3.10 4.25
C GLY A 7 -15.26 -2.39 3.30
N LYS A 8 -15.24 -2.73 2.00
CA LYS A 8 -14.32 -2.14 0.99
C LYS A 8 -14.25 -0.59 1.01
N SER A 9 -15.40 0.06 0.98
CA SER A 9 -15.47 1.53 0.93
C SER A 9 -15.07 2.16 2.28
N SER A 10 -15.34 1.47 3.39
CA SER A 10 -14.86 1.88 4.73
C SER A 10 -13.35 1.83 4.79
N ILE A 11 -12.74 0.73 4.34
CA ILE A 11 -11.28 0.57 4.25
C ILE A 11 -10.66 1.71 3.44
N GLN A 12 -11.19 2.00 2.25
CA GLN A 12 -10.68 3.08 1.40
C GLN A 12 -10.70 4.45 2.10
N LYS A 13 -11.81 4.79 2.77
CA LYS A 13 -11.94 6.09 3.44
C LYS A 13 -11.07 6.20 4.70
N VAL A 14 -10.94 5.12 5.47
CA VAL A 14 -10.09 5.12 6.68
C VAL A 14 -8.62 5.29 6.28
N VAL A 15 -8.14 4.54 5.28
CA VAL A 15 -6.73 4.55 4.91
C VAL A 15 -6.32 5.82 4.15
N PHE A 16 -7.14 6.28 3.20
CA PHE A 16 -6.72 7.37 2.30
C PHE A 16 -7.33 8.74 2.61
N HIS A 17 -8.50 8.77 3.27
CA HIS A 17 -9.16 10.03 3.65
C HIS A 17 -9.01 10.37 5.13
N LYS A 18 -8.32 9.53 5.92
CA LYS A 18 -8.21 9.67 7.38
C LYS A 18 -9.57 9.81 8.08
N MET A 19 -10.61 9.19 7.52
CA MET A 19 -11.94 9.18 8.14
C MET A 19 -11.91 8.32 9.40
N SER A 20 -12.58 8.76 10.47
CA SER A 20 -12.66 7.99 11.71
C SER A 20 -13.42 6.67 11.46
N PRO A 21 -12.98 5.53 12.00
CA PRO A 21 -13.69 4.26 11.86
C PRO A 21 -15.16 4.33 12.30
N ASN A 22 -15.48 5.13 13.32
CA ASN A 22 -16.85 5.32 13.80
C ASN A 22 -17.76 6.06 12.80
N GLU A 23 -17.18 6.96 12.00
CA GLU A 23 -17.91 7.69 10.96
C GLU A 23 -18.25 6.79 9.76
N THR A 24 -17.51 5.69 9.59
CA THR A 24 -17.74 4.77 8.47
C THR A 24 -19.07 4.01 8.56
N LEU A 25 -19.70 3.96 9.74
CA LEU A 25 -21.01 3.35 9.94
C LEU A 25 -22.12 4.07 9.15
N PHE A 26 -21.92 5.35 8.84
CA PHE A 26 -22.88 6.18 8.11
C PHE A 26 -22.66 6.18 6.59
N LEU A 27 -21.78 5.31 6.09
CA LEU A 27 -21.51 5.23 4.66
C LEU A 27 -22.67 4.59 3.90
N GLU A 28 -23.11 5.28 2.86
CA GLU A 28 -24.08 4.74 1.91
C GLU A 28 -23.48 3.61 1.06
N SER A 29 -24.35 2.74 0.55
CA SER A 29 -23.93 1.65 -0.34
C SER A 29 -23.38 2.18 -1.66
N THR A 30 -22.17 1.75 -2.03
CA THR A 30 -21.53 2.10 -3.30
C THR A 30 -22.27 1.47 -4.48
N ASN A 31 -22.90 2.31 -5.31
CA ASN A 31 -23.69 1.89 -6.49
C ASN A 31 -22.92 2.05 -7.82
N LYS A 32 -21.77 2.73 -7.81
CA LYS A 32 -20.93 2.99 -8.99
C LYS A 32 -19.48 2.73 -8.66
N ILE A 33 -18.67 2.44 -9.67
CA ILE A 33 -17.22 2.27 -9.49
C ILE A 33 -16.60 3.63 -9.16
N CYS A 34 -15.99 3.72 -7.98
CA CYS A 34 -15.25 4.89 -7.56
C CYS A 34 -13.78 4.68 -7.91
N ARG A 35 -13.23 5.57 -8.75
CA ARG A 35 -11.80 5.62 -9.05
C ARG A 35 -11.18 6.74 -8.22
N GLU A 36 -10.18 6.40 -7.45
CA GLU A 36 -9.42 7.36 -6.68
C GLU A 36 -7.96 7.34 -7.11
N ASP A 37 -7.46 8.51 -7.52
CA ASP A 37 -6.06 8.72 -7.86
C ASP A 37 -5.28 9.08 -6.60
N VAL A 38 -4.65 8.08 -5.97
CA VAL A 38 -3.66 8.33 -4.92
C VAL A 38 -2.36 8.70 -5.61
N SER A 39 -2.25 9.98 -5.97
CA SER A 39 -1.11 10.56 -6.68
C SER A 39 -0.35 11.59 -5.83
N ASN A 40 -0.59 11.57 -4.51
CA ASN A 40 -0.02 12.54 -3.59
C ASN A 40 1.47 12.30 -3.31
N SER A 41 2.06 11.16 -3.68
CA SER A 41 3.51 10.94 -3.58
C SER A 41 4.14 10.51 -4.91
N SER A 42 5.39 10.92 -5.13
CA SER A 42 6.18 10.52 -6.32
C SER A 42 6.51 9.02 -6.34
N PHE A 43 6.25 8.32 -5.24
CA PHE A 43 6.61 6.94 -5.03
C PHE A 43 5.43 6.00 -5.31
N VAL A 44 4.26 6.39 -4.83
CA VAL A 44 3.05 5.58 -4.83
C VAL A 44 2.03 6.30 -5.69
N ASN A 45 1.99 5.94 -6.98
CA ASN A 45 0.96 6.40 -7.89
C ASN A 45 0.15 5.18 -8.29
N PHE A 46 -0.84 4.85 -7.46
CA PHE A 46 -1.81 3.82 -7.79
C PHE A 46 -3.20 4.42 -7.84
N GLN A 47 -4.02 3.84 -8.71
CA GLN A 47 -5.44 4.10 -8.74
C GLN A 47 -6.13 3.04 -7.92
N ILE A 48 -6.89 3.45 -6.92
CA ILE A 48 -7.78 2.55 -6.20
C ILE A 48 -9.08 2.50 -6.96
N TRP A 49 -9.54 1.29 -7.24
CA TRP A 49 -10.82 1.04 -7.87
C TRP A 49 -11.71 0.34 -6.86
N ASP A 50 -12.71 1.05 -6.34
CA ASP A 50 -13.76 0.44 -5.52
C ASP A 50 -14.89 -0.07 -6.39
N PHE A 51 -15.21 -1.35 -6.23
CA PHE A 51 -16.17 -2.06 -7.05
C PHE A 51 -17.45 -2.33 -6.26
N PRO A 52 -18.64 -1.97 -6.79
CA PRO A 52 -19.91 -2.37 -6.19
C PRO A 52 -19.97 -3.88 -5.97
N GLY A 53 -20.47 -4.30 -4.80
CA GLY A 53 -20.57 -5.72 -4.43
C GLY A 53 -21.61 -6.52 -5.23
N GLN A 54 -22.38 -5.84 -6.09
CA GLN A 54 -23.39 -6.42 -6.99
C GLN A 54 -22.91 -6.52 -8.44
N ILE A 55 -21.65 -6.18 -8.74
CA ILE A 55 -21.17 -6.28 -10.13
C ILE A 55 -21.25 -7.73 -10.56
N ASP A 56 -22.11 -7.94 -11.54
CA ASP A 56 -22.14 -9.17 -12.29
C ASP A 56 -20.96 -9.16 -13.26
N PHE A 57 -19.96 -10.00 -13.00
CA PHE A 57 -18.80 -10.16 -13.90
C PHE A 57 -19.21 -10.69 -15.29
N PHE A 58 -20.47 -11.11 -15.47
CA PHE A 58 -21.01 -11.54 -16.75
C PHE A 58 -21.56 -10.40 -17.59
N ASP A 59 -21.59 -9.15 -17.12
CA ASP A 59 -22.05 -8.02 -17.92
C ASP A 59 -21.00 -7.61 -18.97
N PRO A 60 -21.26 -7.78 -20.28
CA PRO A 60 -20.33 -7.44 -21.36
C PRO A 60 -20.15 -5.93 -21.55
N THR A 61 -20.92 -5.09 -20.85
CA THR A 61 -20.70 -3.63 -20.86
C THR A 61 -19.47 -3.20 -20.07
N PHE A 62 -18.88 -4.11 -19.29
CA PHE A 62 -17.72 -3.84 -18.46
C PHE A 62 -16.44 -4.44 -19.07
N ASP A 63 -15.51 -3.59 -19.50
CA ASP A 63 -14.20 -4.01 -20.04
C ASP A 63 -13.26 -4.52 -18.93
N TYR A 64 -13.62 -5.63 -18.27
CA TYR A 64 -12.82 -6.23 -17.21
C TYR A 64 -11.43 -6.64 -17.69
N GLU A 65 -11.27 -7.03 -18.95
CA GLU A 65 -9.96 -7.37 -19.51
C GLU A 65 -8.99 -6.17 -19.52
N MET A 66 -9.47 -4.98 -19.91
CA MET A 66 -8.62 -3.79 -19.94
C MET A 66 -8.19 -3.38 -18.53
N ILE A 67 -9.09 -3.53 -17.56
CA ILE A 67 -8.84 -3.18 -16.17
C ILE A 67 -7.80 -4.13 -15.56
N PHE A 68 -8.01 -5.45 -15.69
CA PHE A 68 -7.08 -6.44 -15.13
C PHE A 68 -5.70 -6.41 -15.79
N ARG A 69 -5.61 -6.08 -17.09
CA ARG A 69 -4.30 -5.87 -17.74
C ARG A 69 -3.51 -4.70 -17.15
N GLY A 70 -4.18 -3.67 -16.65
CA GLY A 70 -3.54 -2.51 -16.03
C GLY A 70 -3.32 -2.64 -14.52
N THR A 71 -3.79 -3.72 -13.91
CA THR A 71 -3.78 -3.90 -12.45
C THR A 71 -2.54 -4.69 -12.03
N GLY A 72 -1.85 -4.23 -10.98
CA GLY A 72 -0.67 -4.93 -10.42
C GLY A 72 -1.00 -5.84 -9.23
N ALA A 73 -2.00 -5.48 -8.42
CA ALA A 73 -2.46 -6.29 -7.30
C ALA A 73 -3.99 -6.22 -7.19
N LEU A 74 -4.61 -7.35 -6.85
CA LEU A 74 -6.03 -7.49 -6.62
C LEU A 74 -6.25 -7.80 -5.15
N ILE A 75 -6.89 -6.86 -4.44
CA ILE A 75 -7.31 -7.04 -3.05
C ILE A 75 -8.74 -7.55 -3.04
N PHE A 76 -8.99 -8.73 -2.46
CA PHE A 76 -10.32 -9.27 -2.25
C PHE A 76 -10.67 -9.27 -0.76
N VAL A 77 -11.77 -8.62 -0.40
CA VAL A 77 -12.20 -8.44 1.00
C VAL A 77 -13.31 -9.44 1.34
N ILE A 78 -13.02 -10.33 2.29
CA ILE A 78 -13.94 -11.31 2.88
C ILE A 78 -14.35 -10.80 4.25
N ASP A 79 -15.64 -10.82 4.55
CA ASP A 79 -16.16 -10.51 5.88
C ASP A 79 -16.04 -11.76 6.77
N SER A 80 -15.34 -11.67 7.90
CA SER A 80 -15.18 -12.81 8.83
C SER A 80 -16.33 -12.96 9.82
N GLN A 81 -17.24 -11.99 9.90
CA GLN A 81 -18.39 -12.05 10.81
C GLN A 81 -19.66 -12.62 10.14
N ASP A 82 -19.65 -12.74 8.82
CA ASP A 82 -20.75 -13.28 8.02
C ASP A 82 -20.36 -14.63 7.39
N ASP A 83 -21.30 -15.32 6.76
CA ASP A 83 -21.03 -16.55 6.03
C ASP A 83 -20.14 -16.27 4.80
N TYR A 84 -18.88 -16.73 4.87
CA TYR A 84 -17.87 -16.52 3.84
C TYR A 84 -17.94 -17.56 2.70
N MET A 85 -18.85 -18.53 2.72
CA MET A 85 -18.99 -19.53 1.64
C MET A 85 -19.27 -18.88 0.28
N GLU A 86 -20.21 -17.92 0.21
CA GLU A 86 -20.47 -17.17 -1.03
C GLU A 86 -19.25 -16.32 -1.44
N ALA A 87 -18.51 -15.79 -0.45
CA ALA A 87 -17.34 -14.97 -0.69
C ALA A 87 -16.21 -15.79 -1.32
N LEU A 88 -15.98 -17.02 -0.85
CA LEU A 88 -14.99 -17.95 -1.40
C LEU A 88 -15.34 -18.36 -2.84
N ALA A 89 -16.59 -18.70 -3.12
CA ALA A 89 -17.03 -19.02 -4.48
C ALA A 89 -16.80 -17.83 -5.44
N ARG A 90 -17.08 -16.60 -5.00
CA ARG A 90 -16.80 -15.39 -5.80
C ARG A 90 -15.30 -15.07 -5.90
N LEU A 91 -14.52 -15.33 -4.86
CA LEU A 91 -13.07 -15.20 -4.87
C LEU A 91 -12.50 -16.09 -5.97
N HIS A 92 -12.85 -17.38 -5.97
CA HIS A 92 -12.39 -18.35 -6.96
C HIS A 92 -12.70 -17.91 -8.40
N LEU A 93 -13.94 -17.46 -8.66
CA LEU A 93 -14.34 -16.95 -9.98
C LEU A 93 -13.52 -15.71 -10.39
N THR A 94 -13.29 -14.79 -9.45
CA THR A 94 -12.57 -13.54 -9.71
C THR A 94 -11.09 -13.81 -9.99
N VAL A 95 -10.44 -14.64 -9.17
CA VAL A 95 -9.03 -15.00 -9.30
C VAL A 95 -8.79 -15.73 -10.62
N THR A 96 -9.62 -16.72 -10.96
CA THR A 96 -9.50 -17.48 -12.21
C THR A 96 -9.59 -16.59 -13.44
N ARG A 97 -10.50 -15.60 -13.44
CA ARG A 97 -10.65 -14.66 -14.57
C ARG A 97 -9.50 -13.66 -14.64
N ALA A 98 -9.11 -13.09 -13.50
CA ALA A 98 -8.01 -12.14 -13.45
C ALA A 98 -6.69 -12.79 -13.92
N TYR A 99 -6.41 -14.01 -13.46
CA TYR A 99 -5.20 -14.76 -13.83
C TYR A 99 -5.16 -15.12 -15.32
N LYS A 100 -6.32 -15.44 -15.93
CA LYS A 100 -6.43 -15.66 -17.39
C LYS A 100 -6.05 -14.42 -18.20
N VAL A 101 -6.34 -13.24 -17.69
CA VAL A 101 -6.06 -11.97 -18.38
C VAL A 101 -4.62 -11.51 -18.15
N ASN A 102 -4.15 -11.59 -16.90
CA ASN A 102 -2.81 -11.17 -16.52
C ASN A 102 -2.26 -12.11 -15.43
N PRO A 103 -1.25 -12.94 -15.74
CA PRO A 103 -0.68 -13.87 -14.78
C PRO A 103 0.23 -13.21 -13.74
N ASP A 104 0.66 -11.96 -13.98
CA ASP A 104 1.58 -11.22 -13.10
C ASP A 104 0.85 -10.43 -11.98
N ILE A 105 -0.46 -10.64 -11.81
CA ILE A 105 -1.24 -9.99 -10.75
C ILE A 105 -0.93 -10.64 -9.40
N ASN A 106 -0.63 -9.81 -8.40
CA ASN A 106 -0.56 -10.26 -7.00
C ASN A 106 -1.98 -10.40 -6.41
N PHE A 107 -2.30 -11.56 -5.86
CA PHE A 107 -3.59 -11.81 -5.22
C PHE A 107 -3.48 -11.72 -3.69
N GLU A 108 -4.25 -10.80 -3.13
CA GLU A 108 -4.18 -10.45 -1.71
C GLU A 108 -5.60 -10.53 -1.12
N ILE A 109 -5.80 -11.36 -0.11
CA ILE A 109 -7.09 -11.61 0.52
C ILE A 109 -7.07 -10.97 1.90
N PHE A 110 -8.01 -10.06 2.12
CA PHE A 110 -8.24 -9.45 3.42
C PHE A 110 -9.41 -10.16 4.10
N ILE A 111 -9.10 -10.90 5.15
CA ILE A 111 -10.08 -11.42 6.09
C ILE A 111 -10.39 -10.24 7.03
N HIS A 112 -11.55 -9.65 6.84
CA HIS A 112 -11.91 -8.34 7.37
C HIS A 112 -12.96 -8.42 8.46
N LYS A 113 -12.97 -7.42 9.35
CA LYS A 113 -13.82 -7.34 10.56
C LYS A 113 -13.48 -8.37 11.64
N VAL A 114 -12.18 -8.60 11.83
CA VAL A 114 -11.66 -9.52 12.86
C VAL A 114 -11.73 -8.95 14.28
N ASP A 115 -12.15 -7.68 14.44
CA ASP A 115 -12.29 -6.96 15.72
C ASP A 115 -13.26 -7.62 16.70
N GLY A 116 -14.33 -8.24 16.20
CA GLY A 116 -15.32 -8.93 17.03
C GLY A 116 -14.98 -10.38 17.39
N LEU A 117 -13.85 -10.90 16.92
CA LEU A 117 -13.46 -12.31 17.08
C LEU A 117 -12.39 -12.49 18.15
N SER A 118 -12.46 -13.57 18.93
CA SER A 118 -11.36 -13.98 19.81
C SER A 118 -10.16 -14.47 19.00
N ASP A 119 -8.96 -14.41 19.57
CA ASP A 119 -7.73 -14.80 18.85
C ASP A 119 -7.73 -16.27 18.38
N ASP A 120 -8.32 -17.19 19.16
CA ASP A 120 -8.48 -18.59 18.75
C ASP A 120 -9.35 -18.71 17.48
N HIS A 121 -10.51 -18.04 17.47
CA HIS A 121 -11.39 -17.98 16.30
C HIS A 121 -10.74 -17.29 15.09
N LYS A 122 -9.87 -16.29 15.29
CA LYS A 122 -9.13 -15.66 14.17
C LYS A 122 -8.22 -16.67 13.49
N ILE A 123 -7.47 -17.45 14.27
CA ILE A 123 -6.54 -18.47 13.77
C ILE A 123 -7.31 -19.58 13.04
N GLU A 124 -8.43 -20.04 13.63
CA GLU A 124 -9.28 -21.06 13.02
C GLU A 124 -9.89 -20.58 11.70
N THR A 125 -10.48 -19.39 11.69
CA THR A 125 -11.10 -18.78 10.49
C THR A 125 -10.06 -18.57 9.40
N GLN A 126 -8.86 -18.08 9.75
CA GLN A 126 -7.77 -17.92 8.81
C GLN A 126 -7.35 -19.24 8.19
N ARG A 127 -7.19 -20.29 9.02
CA ARG A 127 -6.80 -21.62 8.55
C ARG A 127 -7.87 -22.23 7.64
N ASP A 128 -9.14 -22.12 8.00
CA ASP A 128 -10.25 -22.67 7.21
C ASP A 128 -10.37 -21.95 5.84
N ILE A 129 -10.36 -20.62 5.84
CA ILE A 129 -10.37 -19.82 4.60
C ILE A 129 -9.15 -20.14 3.73
N HIS A 130 -7.97 -20.23 4.33
CA HIS A 130 -6.72 -20.54 3.62
C HIS A 130 -6.77 -21.93 2.99
N GLN A 131 -7.25 -22.94 3.73
CA GLN A 131 -7.36 -24.30 3.22
C GLN A 131 -8.36 -24.38 2.08
N ARG A 132 -9.60 -23.90 2.29
CA ARG A 132 -10.65 -23.94 1.26
C ARG A 132 -10.28 -23.20 -0.02
N ALA A 133 -9.71 -21.99 0.10
CA ALA A 133 -9.35 -21.20 -1.07
C ALA A 133 -8.23 -21.86 -1.89
N ASN A 134 -7.28 -22.56 -1.23
CA ASN A 134 -6.24 -23.30 -1.93
C ASN A 134 -6.75 -24.62 -2.52
N ASP A 135 -7.64 -25.33 -1.82
CA ASP A 135 -8.27 -26.55 -2.31
C ASP A 135 -9.09 -26.25 -3.58
N ASP A 136 -9.90 -25.19 -3.57
CA ASP A 136 -10.67 -24.73 -4.75
C ASP A 136 -9.76 -24.37 -5.95
N LEU A 137 -8.57 -23.80 -5.68
CA LEU A 137 -7.59 -23.49 -6.73
C LEU A 137 -6.88 -24.73 -7.26
N ALA A 138 -6.58 -25.70 -6.39
CA ALA A 138 -5.99 -26.98 -6.75
C ALA A 138 -6.95 -27.80 -7.62
N ASP A 139 -8.24 -27.83 -7.28
CA ASP A 139 -9.29 -28.50 -8.05
C ASP A 139 -9.43 -27.92 -9.47
N ALA A 140 -9.20 -26.61 -9.63
CA ALA A 140 -9.18 -25.95 -10.94
C ALA A 140 -7.85 -26.11 -11.71
N GLY A 141 -6.85 -26.77 -11.14
CA GLY A 141 -5.52 -26.96 -11.74
C GLY A 141 -4.67 -25.68 -11.78
N LEU A 142 -4.96 -24.71 -10.89
CA LEU A 142 -4.30 -23.40 -10.82
C LEU A 142 -3.32 -23.30 -9.63
N GLU A 143 -2.55 -24.37 -9.38
CA GLU A 143 -1.59 -24.47 -8.26
C GLU A 143 -0.46 -23.43 -8.29
N LYS A 144 -0.26 -22.75 -9.43
CA LYS A 144 0.75 -21.70 -9.58
C LYS A 144 0.35 -20.37 -8.95
N ILE A 145 -0.92 -20.20 -8.58
CA ILE A 145 -1.43 -18.94 -8.01
C ILE A 145 -1.13 -18.93 -6.52
N HIS A 146 -0.31 -17.97 -6.08
CA HIS A 146 -0.05 -17.75 -4.66
C HIS A 146 -1.01 -16.72 -4.09
N LEU A 147 -1.89 -17.15 -3.18
CA LEU A 147 -2.79 -16.28 -2.44
C LEU A 147 -2.14 -15.84 -1.12
N SER A 148 -2.10 -14.53 -0.86
CA SER A 148 -1.62 -14.01 0.43
C SER A 148 -2.80 -13.57 1.29
N PHE A 149 -2.82 -13.99 2.56
CA PHE A 149 -3.95 -13.73 3.46
C PHE A 149 -3.54 -12.78 4.59
N TYR A 150 -4.39 -11.81 4.90
CA TYR A 150 -4.18 -10.86 5.99
C TYR A 150 -5.44 -10.73 6.84
N LEU A 151 -5.25 -10.75 8.15
CA LEU A 151 -6.28 -10.39 9.12
C LEU A 151 -6.31 -8.87 9.24
N THR A 152 -7.47 -8.26 9.00
CA THR A 152 -7.60 -6.81 8.95
C THR A 152 -8.81 -6.31 9.71
N SER A 153 -8.63 -5.20 10.40
CA SER A 153 -9.69 -4.43 11.06
C SER A 153 -9.49 -2.96 10.73
N ILE A 154 -10.58 -2.20 10.60
CA ILE A 154 -10.51 -0.73 10.48
C ILE A 154 -10.33 -0.04 11.84
N TYR A 155 -10.57 -0.76 12.94
CA TYR A 155 -10.41 -0.23 14.29
C TYR A 155 -8.97 -0.34 14.79
N ASP A 156 -8.21 -1.28 14.22
CA ASP A 156 -6.79 -1.50 14.54
C ASP A 156 -5.89 -1.04 13.40
N HIS A 157 -4.59 -0.91 13.67
CA HIS A 157 -3.62 -0.53 12.65
C HIS A 157 -3.33 -1.65 11.63
N SER A 158 -3.92 -2.85 11.79
CA SER A 158 -3.65 -4.06 10.98
C SER A 158 -3.97 -3.85 9.50
N ILE A 159 -4.99 -3.02 9.19
CA ILE A 159 -5.30 -2.68 7.81
C ILE A 159 -4.16 -1.92 7.13
N PHE A 160 -3.50 -1.00 7.84
CA PHE A 160 -2.38 -0.24 7.29
C PHE A 160 -1.15 -1.13 7.10
N GLU A 161 -0.92 -2.08 8.02
CA GLU A 161 0.15 -3.07 7.87
C GLU A 161 -0.08 -3.97 6.64
N ALA A 162 -1.31 -4.47 6.47
CA ALA A 162 -1.68 -5.28 5.31
C ALA A 162 -1.50 -4.48 4.02
N PHE A 163 -1.98 -3.23 3.95
CA PHE A 163 -1.75 -2.36 2.79
C PHE A 163 -0.27 -2.11 2.53
N SER A 164 0.54 -1.95 3.57
CA SER A 164 1.99 -1.75 3.42
C SER A 164 2.67 -2.95 2.76
N LYS A 165 2.31 -4.17 3.17
CA LYS A 165 2.81 -5.40 2.51
C LYS A 165 2.33 -5.50 1.06
N VAL A 166 1.08 -5.13 0.77
CA VAL A 166 0.56 -5.13 -0.61
C VAL A 166 1.31 -4.10 -1.48
N VAL A 167 1.51 -2.88 -0.98
CA VAL A 167 2.22 -1.82 -1.69
C VAL A 167 3.68 -2.20 -1.91
N GLN A 168 4.33 -2.83 -0.94
CA GLN A 168 5.69 -3.35 -1.06
C GLN A 168 5.86 -4.30 -2.24
N LYS A 169 4.96 -5.28 -2.39
CA LYS A 169 5.00 -6.22 -3.52
C LYS A 169 4.80 -5.55 -4.88
N LEU A 170 4.18 -4.37 -4.93
CA LEU A 170 4.00 -3.59 -6.16
C LEU A 170 5.25 -2.78 -6.55
N ILE A 171 6.23 -2.64 -5.65
CA ILE A 171 7.40 -1.79 -5.86
C ILE A 171 8.56 -2.64 -6.38
N PRO A 172 8.95 -2.53 -7.66
CA PRO A 172 10.01 -3.38 -8.23
C PRO A 172 11.40 -3.10 -7.66
N GLN A 173 11.61 -1.94 -7.03
CA GLN A 173 12.89 -1.53 -6.44
C GLN A 173 12.95 -1.79 -4.92
N LEU A 174 11.99 -2.53 -4.37
CA LEU A 174 11.94 -2.84 -2.94
C LEU A 174 13.25 -3.45 -2.41
N PRO A 175 13.89 -4.45 -3.09
CA PRO A 175 15.12 -5.05 -2.57
C PRO A 175 16.26 -4.03 -2.43
N THR A 176 16.33 -3.04 -3.31
CA THR A 176 17.34 -1.97 -3.22
C THR A 176 17.09 -1.10 -1.98
N LEU A 177 15.82 -0.77 -1.69
CA LEU A 177 15.46 0.05 -0.52
C LEU A 177 15.67 -0.70 0.79
N GLU A 178 15.31 -1.98 0.85
CA GLU A 178 15.59 -2.85 1.99
C GLU A 178 17.10 -2.94 2.26
N ASN A 179 17.91 -3.15 1.21
CA ASN A 179 19.36 -3.17 1.35
C ASN A 179 19.94 -1.83 1.82
N LEU A 180 19.43 -0.70 1.33
CA LEU A 180 19.84 0.62 1.80
C LEU A 180 19.49 0.84 3.28
N LEU A 181 18.30 0.40 3.71
CA LEU A 181 17.89 0.43 5.12
C LEU A 181 18.80 -0.45 5.97
N ASN A 182 19.08 -1.68 5.53
CA ASN A 182 19.97 -2.59 6.25
C ASN A 182 21.39 -2.02 6.44
N ILE A 183 21.95 -1.39 5.40
CA ILE A 183 23.25 -0.71 5.48
C ILE A 183 23.21 0.46 6.46
N PHE A 184 22.14 1.27 6.41
CA PHE A 184 21.97 2.42 7.30
C PHE A 184 21.87 1.99 8.77
N ILE A 185 21.05 0.97 9.06
CA ILE A 185 20.79 0.45 10.41
C ILE A 185 22.05 -0.19 11.00
N SER A 186 22.70 -1.07 10.23
CA SER A 186 23.90 -1.79 10.68
C SER A 186 25.05 -0.84 11.03
N ASN A 187 25.26 0.23 10.25
CA ASN A 187 26.32 1.20 10.49
C ASN A 187 26.00 2.24 11.58
N SER A 188 24.72 2.39 11.93
CA SER A 188 24.25 3.43 12.86
C SER A 188 23.86 2.89 14.24
N GLY A 189 23.83 1.57 14.43
CA GLY A 189 23.39 0.94 15.69
C GLY A 189 21.90 1.19 15.97
N ILE A 190 21.09 1.20 14.92
CA ILE A 190 19.62 1.34 15.00
C ILE A 190 19.05 -0.07 15.17
N GLU A 191 17.95 -0.22 15.92
CA GLU A 191 17.31 -1.54 16.11
C GLU A 191 16.33 -1.84 14.98
N LYS A 192 15.53 -0.84 14.58
CA LYS A 192 14.48 -0.98 13.58
C LYS A 192 14.31 0.33 12.80
N ALA A 193 14.04 0.27 11.50
CA ALA A 193 13.67 1.47 10.75
C ALA A 193 12.56 1.20 9.74
N PHE A 194 11.71 2.22 9.56
CA PHE A 194 10.58 2.21 8.66
C PHE A 194 10.61 3.46 7.78
N LEU A 195 10.40 3.26 6.49
CA LEU A 195 10.22 4.35 5.53
C LEU A 195 8.72 4.53 5.27
N PHE A 196 8.12 5.54 5.90
CA PHE A 196 6.69 5.83 5.87
C PHE A 196 6.31 6.86 4.82
N ASP A 197 5.15 6.69 4.21
CA ASP A 197 4.42 7.78 3.58
C ASP A 197 3.61 8.54 4.66
N VAL A 198 3.90 9.82 4.83
CA VAL A 198 3.36 10.66 5.93
C VAL A 198 1.83 10.81 5.86
N VAL A 199 1.26 10.82 4.65
CA VAL A 199 -0.18 11.04 4.48
C VAL A 199 -0.96 9.75 4.74
N SER A 200 -0.57 8.64 4.11
CA SER A 200 -1.29 7.36 4.21
C SER A 200 -0.87 6.51 5.42
N LYS A 201 0.23 6.85 6.09
CA LYS A 201 0.87 6.05 7.15
C LYS A 201 1.32 4.66 6.70
N ILE A 202 1.36 4.41 5.39
CA ILE A 202 1.82 3.15 4.82
C ILE A 202 3.35 3.14 4.81
N TYR A 203 3.97 2.06 5.29
CA TYR A 203 5.42 1.89 5.18
C TYR A 203 5.80 1.24 3.86
N ILE A 204 6.61 1.96 3.08
CA ILE A 204 7.04 1.58 1.74
C ILE A 204 8.16 0.55 1.78
N ALA A 205 9.04 0.66 2.77
CA ALA A 205 10.13 -0.27 2.99
C ALA A 205 10.43 -0.34 4.49
N THR A 206 10.88 -1.51 4.92
CA THR A 206 11.42 -1.74 6.25
C THR A 206 12.68 -2.59 6.11
N ASP A 207 13.44 -2.72 7.17
CA ASP A 207 14.60 -3.59 7.23
C ASP A 207 14.22 -5.07 7.36
N SER A 208 15.21 -5.95 7.24
CA SER A 208 15.00 -7.40 7.23
C SER A 208 14.50 -8.00 8.55
N THR A 209 14.52 -7.25 9.66
CA THR A 209 13.98 -7.77 10.93
C THR A 209 12.46 -7.87 10.84
N PRO A 210 11.83 -8.86 11.49
CA PRO A 210 10.37 -8.98 11.48
C PRO A 210 9.72 -7.72 12.06
N VAL A 211 8.60 -7.32 11.46
CA VAL A 211 7.81 -6.17 11.93
C VAL A 211 6.94 -6.64 13.09
N ASP A 212 7.11 -6.00 14.24
CA ASP A 212 6.18 -6.11 15.35
C ASP A 212 5.08 -5.05 15.23
N MET A 213 3.85 -5.47 15.50
CA MET A 213 2.65 -4.66 15.33
C MET A 213 2.63 -3.47 16.29
N GLN A 214 3.10 -3.65 17.53
CA GLN A 214 3.14 -2.59 18.53
C GLN A 214 4.16 -1.50 18.13
N THR A 215 5.31 -1.94 17.62
CA THR A 215 6.35 -1.06 17.09
C THR A 215 5.82 -0.21 15.92
N TYR A 216 5.02 -0.82 15.04
CA TYR A 216 4.38 -0.13 13.93
C TYR A 216 3.32 0.90 14.38
N GLU A 217 2.44 0.51 15.30
CA GLU A 217 1.42 1.38 15.89
C GLU A 217 2.04 2.64 16.52
N LEU A 218 3.10 2.46 17.31
CA LEU A 218 3.81 3.57 17.93
C LEU A 218 4.46 4.52 16.91
N CYS A 219 4.88 4.02 15.74
CA CYS A 219 5.36 4.89 14.66
C CYS A 219 4.23 5.71 14.03
N CYS A 220 3.06 5.11 13.82
CA CYS A 220 1.90 5.82 13.29
C CYS A 220 1.48 6.95 14.23
N ASP A 221 1.40 6.67 15.53
CA ASP A 221 1.05 7.67 16.55
C ASP A 221 2.11 8.77 16.64
N MET A 222 3.41 8.41 16.52
CA MET A 222 4.49 9.40 16.45
C MET A 222 4.30 10.34 15.25
N ILE A 223 3.97 9.82 14.07
CA ILE A 223 3.75 10.65 12.87
C ILE A 223 2.57 11.60 13.10
N ASP A 224 1.47 11.12 13.69
CA ASP A 224 0.32 11.98 14.00
C ASP A 224 0.70 13.11 14.95
N VAL A 225 1.37 12.80 16.07
CA VAL A 225 1.83 13.80 17.04
C VAL A 225 2.73 14.85 16.38
N VAL A 226 3.67 14.42 15.54
CA VAL A 226 4.60 15.33 14.85
C VAL A 226 3.86 16.23 13.87
N ILE A 227 2.93 15.67 13.09
CA ILE A 227 2.18 16.43 12.09
C ILE A 227 1.19 17.38 12.77
N ASP A 228 0.47 16.94 13.79
CA ASP A 228 -0.51 17.77 14.50
C ASP A 228 0.15 18.95 15.20
N ILE A 229 1.28 18.74 15.89
CA ILE A 229 2.06 19.82 16.50
C ILE A 229 2.60 20.77 15.42
N SER A 230 3.07 20.24 14.29
CA SER A 230 3.57 21.05 13.17
C SER A 230 2.46 21.82 12.46
N CYS A 231 1.22 21.31 12.46
CA CYS A 231 0.06 22.05 11.95
C CYS A 231 -0.30 23.24 12.86
N ILE A 232 -0.08 23.12 14.16
CA ILE A 232 -0.36 24.19 15.13
C ILE A 232 0.73 25.27 15.10
N TYR A 233 2.01 24.87 15.13
CA TYR A 233 3.13 25.80 15.33
C TYR A 233 4.06 25.97 14.11
N GLY A 234 3.97 25.10 13.10
CA GLY A 234 4.86 25.12 11.93
C GLY A 234 4.38 26.02 10.79
N LEU A 235 3.21 26.64 10.93
CA LEU A 235 2.70 27.60 9.96
C LEU A 235 3.38 28.96 10.16
N LYS A 236 3.78 29.61 9.07
CA LYS A 236 4.25 31.00 9.12
C LYS A 236 3.11 31.93 9.52
N ASP A 237 3.43 33.12 10.03
CA ASP A 237 2.45 34.13 10.50
C ASP A 237 1.34 34.45 9.47
N ASP A 238 1.62 34.26 8.18
CA ASP A 238 0.66 34.47 7.08
C ASP A 238 -0.31 33.29 6.86
N GLY A 239 -0.26 32.24 7.68
CA GLY A 239 -0.98 30.97 7.47
C GLY A 239 -0.45 30.15 6.29
N THR A 240 0.67 30.57 5.68
CA THR A 240 1.28 29.90 4.54
C THR A 240 2.46 29.03 4.99
N GLY A 241 2.26 27.72 4.98
CA GLY A 241 3.28 26.75 5.36
C GLY A 241 2.77 25.34 5.14
N THR A 242 3.69 24.41 4.83
CA THR A 242 3.37 22.99 4.88
C THR A 242 3.82 22.46 6.24
N PRO A 243 2.98 21.70 6.97
CA PRO A 243 3.35 21.14 8.27
C PRO A 243 4.50 20.12 8.18
N TYR A 244 4.85 19.71 6.96
CA TYR A 244 5.97 18.83 6.68
C TYR A 244 6.89 19.49 5.65
N ASP A 245 8.15 19.64 6.01
CA ASP A 245 9.18 20.33 5.22
C ASP A 245 10.50 19.54 5.22
N LYS A 246 11.53 20.09 4.55
CA LYS A 246 12.83 19.41 4.37
C LYS A 246 13.67 19.32 5.64
N GLU A 247 13.31 20.04 6.68
CA GLU A 247 14.02 20.12 7.96
C GLU A 247 13.24 19.43 9.09
N SER A 248 12.06 18.90 8.78
CA SER A 248 11.19 18.18 9.70
C SER A 248 11.92 17.00 10.33
N MET A 249 12.03 17.06 11.66
CA MET A 249 12.72 16.08 12.49
C MET A 249 12.07 16.05 13.87
N ALA A 250 11.92 14.86 14.44
CA ALA A 250 11.39 14.69 15.79
C ALA A 250 12.14 13.60 16.54
N ILE A 251 12.29 13.79 17.85
CA ILE A 251 12.94 12.85 18.77
C ILE A 251 11.99 12.66 19.94
N ILE A 252 11.55 11.42 20.18
CA ILE A 252 10.74 11.06 21.34
C ILE A 252 11.52 10.03 22.15
N LYS A 253 11.85 10.37 23.39
CA LYS A 253 12.52 9.46 24.33
C LYS A 253 11.49 8.79 25.23
N LEU A 254 11.49 7.47 25.24
CA LEU A 254 10.66 6.66 26.13
C LEU A 254 11.41 6.38 27.44
N ASN A 255 10.67 6.00 28.48
CA ASN A 255 11.21 5.68 29.80
C ASN A 255 12.02 4.37 29.85
N ASN A 256 11.96 3.55 28.80
CA ASN A 256 12.63 2.25 28.70
C ASN A 256 13.93 2.33 27.88
N THR A 257 14.63 3.47 27.93
CA THR A 257 15.91 3.74 27.20
C THR A 257 15.80 3.63 25.67
N THR A 258 14.59 3.73 25.12
CA THR A 258 14.33 3.68 23.68
C THR A 258 14.04 5.08 23.17
N VAL A 259 14.61 5.43 22.03
CA VAL A 259 14.47 6.72 21.37
C VAL A 259 13.86 6.48 20.00
N LEU A 260 12.67 7.04 19.77
CA LEU A 260 12.09 7.14 18.45
C LEU A 260 12.66 8.36 17.74
N TYR A 261 13.12 8.16 16.52
CA TYR A 261 13.76 9.19 15.72
C TYR A 261 13.13 9.30 14.34
N LEU A 262 12.49 10.44 14.07
CA LEU A 262 11.85 10.74 12.79
C LEU A 262 12.65 11.79 12.05
N LYS A 263 12.89 11.56 10.75
CA LYS A 263 13.47 12.54 9.83
C LYS A 263 12.81 12.53 8.45
N GLU A 264 12.74 13.71 7.83
CA GLU A 264 12.33 13.84 6.43
C GLU A 264 13.36 13.27 5.45
N VAL A 265 12.87 12.44 4.53
CA VAL A 265 13.65 11.91 3.40
C VAL A 265 13.27 12.65 2.12
N THR A 266 11.97 12.71 1.84
CA THR A 266 11.38 13.46 0.73
C THR A 266 10.06 14.09 1.18
N LYS A 267 9.47 14.98 0.36
CA LYS A 267 8.20 15.70 0.67
C LYS A 267 7.05 14.84 1.20
N PHE A 268 7.04 13.55 0.92
CA PHE A 268 5.99 12.63 1.35
C PHE A 268 6.53 11.46 2.18
N LEU A 269 7.85 11.27 2.22
CA LEU A 269 8.48 10.13 2.89
C LEU A 269 9.24 10.56 4.13
N ALA A 270 8.89 9.96 5.26
CA ALA A 270 9.58 10.07 6.52
C ALA A 270 10.29 8.75 6.84
N LEU A 271 11.50 8.85 7.39
CA LEU A 271 12.17 7.72 8.03
C LEU A 271 11.88 7.79 9.53
N VAL A 272 11.38 6.70 10.11
CA VAL A 272 11.18 6.54 11.55
C VAL A 272 12.07 5.40 12.04
N CYS A 273 12.90 5.66 13.03
CA CYS A 273 13.90 4.73 13.55
C CYS A 273 13.73 4.50 15.05
N PHE A 274 13.98 3.27 15.50
CA PHE A 274 14.12 2.91 16.91
C PHE A 274 15.60 2.79 17.25
N VAL A 275 16.05 3.62 18.19
CA VAL A 275 17.46 3.67 18.61
C VAL A 275 17.52 3.52 20.12
N ARG A 276 18.46 2.74 20.63
CA ARG A 276 18.76 2.76 22.08
C ARG A 276 19.39 4.07 22.47
N GLU A 277 19.09 4.56 23.67
CA GLU A 277 19.62 5.82 24.17
C GLU A 277 21.16 5.87 24.14
N GLU A 278 21.83 4.77 24.50
CA GLU A 278 23.29 4.63 24.42
C GLU A 278 23.83 4.81 22.99
N SER A 279 23.14 4.25 22.00
CA SER A 279 23.55 4.39 20.59
C SER A 279 23.24 5.78 20.05
N PHE A 280 22.20 6.43 20.58
CA PHE A 280 21.79 7.78 20.18
C PHE A 280 22.76 8.88 20.63
N GLU A 281 23.65 8.62 21.61
CA GLU A 281 24.73 9.55 21.98
C GLU A 281 25.62 9.90 20.78
N ARG A 282 25.79 8.96 19.83
CA ARG A 282 26.53 9.14 18.58
C ARG A 282 25.68 9.77 17.47
N LYS A 283 24.77 10.69 17.82
CA LYS A 283 23.85 11.35 16.89
C LYS A 283 24.53 11.91 15.64
N GLY A 284 25.72 12.51 15.77
CA GLY A 284 26.44 13.07 14.62
C GLY A 284 26.77 12.05 13.53
N LEU A 285 27.08 10.80 13.92
CA LEU A 285 27.32 9.71 12.96
C LEU A 285 26.02 9.25 12.31
N ILE A 286 24.94 9.14 13.09
CA ILE A 286 23.59 8.77 12.59
C ILE A 286 23.13 9.81 11.56
N ASP A 287 23.33 11.10 11.84
CA ASP A 287 22.96 12.20 10.95
C ASP A 287 23.76 12.17 9.64
N TYR A 288 25.05 11.86 9.70
CA TYR A 288 25.89 11.71 8.51
C TYR A 288 25.47 10.50 7.66
N ASN A 289 25.25 9.35 8.29
CA ASN A 289 24.77 8.14 7.62
C ASN A 289 23.39 8.38 7.00
N PHE A 290 22.52 9.10 7.70
CA PHE A 290 21.20 9.47 7.20
C PHE A 290 21.29 10.37 5.96
N HIS A 291 22.22 11.33 5.93
CA HIS A 291 22.44 12.17 4.75
C HIS A 291 22.86 11.34 3.53
N CYS A 292 23.74 10.36 3.72
CA CYS A 292 24.15 9.44 2.66
C CYS A 292 22.96 8.59 2.18
N PHE A 293 22.16 8.06 3.11
CA PHE A 293 20.96 7.30 2.82
C PHE A 293 19.91 8.13 2.06
N ARG A 294 19.65 9.37 2.49
CA ARG A 294 18.70 10.29 1.83
C ARG A 294 19.12 10.58 0.39
N LYS A 295 20.41 10.79 0.13
CA LYS A 295 20.94 10.97 -1.23
C LYS A 295 20.76 9.71 -2.08
N ALA A 296 21.10 8.54 -1.54
CA ALA A 296 20.92 7.27 -2.25
C ALA A 296 19.45 7.02 -2.63
N ILE A 297 18.51 7.32 -1.73
CA ILE A 297 17.08 7.24 -2.01
C ILE A 297 16.66 8.19 -3.15
N GLN A 298 17.14 9.44 -3.14
CA GLN A 298 16.84 10.40 -4.21
C GLN A 298 17.35 9.92 -5.58
N GLU A 299 18.54 9.33 -5.64
CA GLU A 299 19.10 8.75 -6.87
C GLU A 299 18.26 7.59 -7.40
N VAL A 300 17.82 6.69 -6.52
CA VAL A 300 16.92 5.57 -6.87
C VAL A 300 15.62 6.09 -7.48
N PHE A 301 15.07 7.20 -6.95
CA PHE A 301 13.86 7.84 -7.48
C PHE A 301 14.06 8.51 -8.83
N GLU A 302 15.20 9.17 -9.04
CA GLU A 302 15.50 9.77 -10.34
C GLU A 302 15.59 8.71 -11.45
N VAL A 303 16.21 7.57 -11.17
CA VAL A 303 16.31 6.47 -12.13
C VAL A 303 14.92 5.97 -12.51
N ARG A 304 14.02 5.78 -11.53
CA ARG A 304 12.62 5.38 -11.81
C ARG A 304 11.90 6.42 -12.68
N MET A 305 12.02 7.70 -12.36
CA MET A 305 11.39 8.77 -13.14
C MET A 305 11.93 8.83 -14.57
N LYS A 306 13.23 8.62 -14.78
CA LYS A 306 13.85 8.52 -16.11
C LYS A 306 13.31 7.31 -16.88
N VAL A 307 13.24 6.13 -16.26
CA VAL A 307 12.68 4.90 -16.89
C VAL A 307 11.22 5.07 -17.28
N VAL A 308 10.39 5.65 -16.39
CA VAL A 308 8.97 5.90 -16.67
C VAL A 308 8.78 6.92 -17.80
N ARG A 309 9.58 7.99 -17.82
CA ARG A 309 9.56 8.99 -18.91
C ARG A 309 9.98 8.38 -20.24
N SER A 310 11.03 7.55 -20.26
CA SER A 310 11.46 6.84 -21.47
C SER A 310 10.39 5.88 -21.99
N ARG A 311 9.70 5.15 -21.10
CA ARG A 311 8.56 4.28 -21.48
C ARG A 311 7.38 5.08 -22.05
N LYS A 312 7.03 6.22 -21.44
CA LYS A 312 5.98 7.11 -21.97
C LYS A 312 6.36 7.66 -23.35
N HIS A 313 7.61 8.04 -23.56
CA HIS A 313 8.09 8.53 -24.87
C HIS A 313 8.02 7.43 -25.94
N GLN A 314 8.42 6.19 -25.61
CA GLN A 314 8.28 5.04 -26.52
C GLN A 314 6.81 4.71 -26.84
N SER A 315 5.90 4.80 -25.86
CA SER A 315 4.47 4.57 -26.07
C SER A 315 3.82 5.63 -26.98
N HIS A 316 4.27 6.89 -26.90
CA HIS A 316 3.83 7.97 -27.79
C HIS A 316 4.34 7.79 -29.22
N LEU A 317 5.59 7.34 -29.39
CA LEU A 317 6.17 7.00 -30.69
C LEU A 317 5.46 5.81 -31.35
N GLN A 318 4.98 4.82 -30.58
CA GLN A 318 4.18 3.71 -31.11
C GLN A 318 2.74 4.09 -31.44
N LYS A 319 2.10 5.00 -30.68
CA LYS A 319 0.76 5.52 -31.02
C LYS A 319 0.75 6.34 -32.32
N ASN A 320 1.85 7.05 -32.63
CA ASN A 320 2.01 7.76 -33.90
C ASN A 320 2.33 6.86 -35.10
N LYS A 321 2.61 5.57 -34.90
CA LYS A 321 2.84 4.57 -35.96
C LYS A 321 1.61 3.72 -36.31
N ARG A 322 0.41 4.06 -35.83
CA ARG A 322 -0.83 3.45 -36.36
C ARG A 322 -1.11 4.02 -37.76
N PRO A 323 -1.21 3.19 -38.82
CA PRO A 323 -1.45 3.69 -40.16
C PRO A 323 -2.88 4.25 -40.25
N THR A 324 -2.99 5.46 -40.80
CA THR A 324 -4.26 6.04 -41.25
C THR A 324 -4.91 5.12 -42.29
N PRO A 325 -6.16 4.65 -42.13
CA PRO A 325 -6.86 3.97 -43.20
C PRO A 325 -7.43 5.05 -44.13
N ASN A 326 -6.76 5.35 -45.24
CA ASN A 326 -7.38 5.92 -46.43
C ASN A 326 -6.37 6.00 -47.57
N GLY A 327 -6.52 5.08 -48.53
CA GLY A 327 -5.88 5.12 -49.83
C GLY A 327 -6.78 4.41 -50.82
N THR A 328 -7.70 5.16 -51.41
CA THR A 328 -8.53 4.75 -52.54
C THR A 328 -7.66 4.18 -53.68
N PRO A 329 -7.98 3.01 -54.25
CA PRO A 329 -7.25 2.51 -55.41
C PRO A 329 -7.70 3.27 -56.66
N ARG A 330 -6.85 4.16 -57.18
CA ARG A 330 -6.92 4.58 -58.58
C ARG A 330 -6.41 3.43 -59.45
N MET A 331 -7.29 2.82 -60.23
CA MET A 331 -6.87 1.93 -61.31
C MET A 331 -6.26 2.73 -62.47
N PRO A 332 -5.18 2.26 -63.10
CA PRO A 332 -4.74 2.75 -64.40
C PRO A 332 -5.34 1.91 -65.55
N LEU A 333 -5.81 2.64 -66.56
CA LEU A 333 -6.24 2.27 -67.92
C LEU A 333 -7.58 1.56 -68.09
#